data_AF-A0A0S9SD50-F1
#
_entry.id   AF-A0A0S9SD50-F1
#
_cell.length_a   1.000
_cell.length_b   1.000
_cell.length_c   1.000
_cell.angle_alpha   90.00
_cell.angle_beta   90.00
_cell.angle_gamma   90.00
#
_symmetry.space_group_name_H-M   'P 1'
#
loop_
_entity.id
_entity.type
_entity.pdbx_description
1 polymer ?
#
loop_
_entity_poly.entity_id
_entity_poly.type
_entity_poly.pdbx_seq_one_letter_code
_entity_poly.pdbx_strand_id
1 'polypeptide(L)'
;MVETFHPAKRDKALTERGRDFALASEVFASSLVTVLDDRQEYGEERLVTVGLLIGRMVVVCWTPRGEDRHVFSMRKANDREQKKYASLLR
;
A
#
# COMPACT_ATOMS: atom_id res chain seq x y z
N MET A 1 -11.36 -11.19 -4.89
CA MET A 1 -10.52 -9.99 -4.74
C MET A 1 -9.08 -10.38 -4.97
N VAL A 2 -8.48 -9.96 -6.08
CA VAL A 2 -7.08 -10.24 -6.41
C VAL A 2 -6.30 -8.92 -6.43
N GLU A 3 -5.05 -8.94 -5.98
CA GLU A 3 -4.14 -7.81 -6.14
C GLU A 3 -3.47 -7.86 -7.50
N THR A 4 -3.66 -6.80 -8.30
CA THR A 4 -2.98 -6.64 -9.59
C THR A 4 -1.95 -5.51 -9.49
N PHE A 5 -0.89 -5.59 -10.29
CA PHE A 5 0.14 -4.55 -10.36
C PHE A 5 0.79 -4.55 -11.73
N HIS A 6 1.40 -3.43 -12.10
CA HIS A 6 2.19 -3.38 -13.32
C HIS A 6 3.54 -4.09 -13.10
N PRO A 7 3.92 -5.12 -13.90
CA PRO A 7 5.14 -5.91 -13.67
C PRO A 7 6.40 -5.04 -13.58
N ALA A 8 6.58 -4.11 -14.51
CA ALA A 8 7.72 -3.18 -14.50
C ALA A 8 7.84 -2.33 -13.21
N LYS A 9 6.72 -1.97 -12.57
CA LYS A 9 6.74 -1.23 -11.30
C LYS A 9 7.11 -2.12 -10.13
N ARG A 10 6.61 -3.37 -10.12
CA ARG A 10 6.99 -4.39 -9.15
C ARG A 10 8.49 -4.67 -9.23
N ASP A 11 9.01 -4.94 -10.42
CA ASP A 11 10.42 -5.28 -10.62
C ASP A 11 11.35 -4.13 -10.20
N LYS A 12 10.95 -2.89 -10.50
CA LYS A 12 11.67 -1.70 -10.05
C LYS A 12 11.64 -1.54 -8.53
N ALA A 13 10.49 -1.75 -7.90
CA ALA A 13 10.38 -1.68 -6.43
C ALA A 13 11.17 -2.79 -5.73
N LEU A 14 11.19 -3.99 -6.32
CA LEU A 14 11.95 -5.13 -5.83
C LEU A 14 13.46 -4.87 -5.96
N THR A 15 13.91 -4.43 -7.13
CA THR A 15 15.34 -4.20 -7.42
C THR A 15 15.90 -3.00 -6.65
N GLU A 16 15.19 -1.87 -6.62
CA GLU A 16 15.71 -0.63 -6.00
C GLU A 16 15.52 -0.58 -4.48
N ARG A 17 14.45 -1.20 -3.97
CA ARG A 17 14.00 -1.00 -2.58
C ARG A 17 13.77 -2.30 -1.82
N GLY A 18 14.00 -3.46 -2.44
CA GLY A 18 13.82 -4.77 -1.82
C GLY A 18 12.37 -5.07 -1.43
N ARG A 19 11.39 -4.48 -2.13
CA ARG A 19 9.97 -4.63 -1.79
C ARG A 19 9.19 -5.24 -2.93
N ASP A 20 8.68 -6.43 -2.68
CA ASP A 20 7.78 -7.10 -3.60
C ASP A 20 6.32 -6.66 -3.35
N PHE A 21 5.65 -6.17 -4.40
CA PHE A 21 4.22 -5.86 -4.36
C PHE A 21 3.36 -7.11 -4.15
N ALA A 22 3.89 -8.31 -4.42
CA ALA A 22 3.23 -9.57 -4.09
C ALA A 22 2.96 -9.74 -2.58
N LEU A 23 3.69 -9.01 -1.72
CA LEU A 23 3.44 -8.98 -0.27
C LEU A 23 2.34 -7.99 0.13
N ALA A 24 1.75 -7.23 -0.81
CA ALA A 24 0.67 -6.31 -0.50
C ALA A 24 -0.55 -7.05 0.09
N SER A 25 -0.81 -8.28 -0.37
CA SER A 25 -1.89 -9.13 0.16
C SER A 25 -1.73 -9.40 1.66
N GLU A 26 -0.49 -9.55 2.16
CA GLU A 26 -0.23 -9.70 3.60
C GLU A 26 -0.57 -8.43 4.38
N VAL A 27 -0.26 -7.25 3.82
CA VAL A 27 -0.62 -5.97 4.42
C VAL A 27 -2.13 -5.84 4.50
N PHE A 28 -2.84 -6.23 3.44
CA PHE A 28 -4.30 -6.22 3.38
C PHE A 28 -4.97 -7.25 4.30
N ALA A 29 -4.25 -8.28 4.71
CA ALA A 29 -4.72 -9.27 5.68
C ALA A 29 -4.36 -8.92 7.14
N SER A 30 -3.47 -7.93 7.34
CA SER A 30 -3.02 -7.48 8.67
C SER A 30 -3.93 -6.41 9.28
N SER A 31 -3.67 -6.01 10.53
CA SER A 31 -4.26 -4.78 11.10
C SER A 31 -3.94 -3.62 10.16
N LEU A 32 -4.97 -3.01 9.58
CA LEU A 32 -4.81 -1.98 8.55
C LEU A 32 -5.76 -0.81 8.73
N VAL A 33 -5.34 0.33 8.22
CA VAL A 33 -6.15 1.53 8.07
C VAL A 33 -6.16 1.90 6.60
N THR A 34 -7.34 2.02 5.99
CA THR A 34 -7.48 2.48 4.61
C THR A 34 -8.16 3.85 4.60
N VAL A 35 -7.58 4.79 3.87
CA VAL A 35 -8.10 6.15 3.71
C VAL A 35 -8.11 6.54 2.23
N LEU A 36 -9.01 7.43 1.86
CA LEU A 36 -9.01 8.07 0.54
C LEU A 36 -7.79 9.00 0.41
N ASP A 37 -7.12 8.97 -0.75
CA ASP A 37 -6.08 9.93 -1.12
C ASP A 37 -6.70 11.12 -1.83
N ASP A 38 -7.16 12.09 -1.04
CA ASP A 38 -7.85 13.31 -1.49
C ASP A 38 -6.88 14.49 -1.73
N ARG A 39 -5.57 14.23 -1.77
CA ARG A 39 -4.55 15.29 -1.92
C ARG A 39 -4.63 16.02 -3.25
N GLN A 40 -5.11 15.35 -4.30
CA GLN A 40 -5.32 15.92 -5.64
C GLN A 40 -6.47 15.19 -6.34
N GLU A 41 -7.07 15.85 -7.32
CA GLU A 41 -8.06 15.22 -8.19
C GLU A 41 -7.35 14.43 -9.31
N TYR A 42 -7.18 13.13 -9.08
CA TYR A 42 -6.41 12.24 -9.97
C TYR A 42 -7.23 11.68 -11.14
N GLY A 43 -8.53 11.97 -11.22
CA GLY A 43 -9.45 11.39 -12.20
C GLY A 43 -9.82 9.91 -11.96
N GLU A 44 -9.31 9.31 -10.88
CA GLU A 44 -9.62 7.96 -10.43
C GLU A 44 -9.61 7.93 -8.89
N GLU A 45 -10.38 7.01 -8.29
CA GLU A 45 -10.35 6.80 -6.84
C GLU A 45 -9.00 6.21 -6.44
N ARG A 46 -8.30 6.85 -5.51
CA ARG A 46 -7.04 6.34 -4.96
C ARG A 46 -7.18 6.15 -3.47
N LEU A 47 -6.83 4.95 -3.02
CA LEU A 47 -6.82 4.59 -1.62
C LEU A 47 -5.38 4.38 -1.14
N VAL A 48 -5.16 4.76 0.11
CA VAL A 48 -3.92 4.50 0.83
C VAL A 48 -4.25 3.57 1.98
N THR A 49 -3.67 2.38 1.94
CA THR A 49 -3.72 1.44 3.05
C THR A 49 -2.41 1.47 3.80
N VAL A 50 -2.48 1.63 5.12
CA VAL A 50 -1.35 1.52 6.04
C VAL A 50 -1.54 0.25 6.85
N GLY A 51 -0.50 -0.59 6.92
CA GLY A 51 -0.53 -1.83 7.69
C GLY A 51 0.86 -2.29 8.10
N LEU A 52 0.95 -3.48 8.67
CA LEU A 52 2.21 -4.09 9.10
C LEU A 52 2.61 -5.21 8.15
N LEU A 53 3.88 -5.21 7.74
CA LEU A 53 4.51 -6.30 7.01
C LEU A 53 5.76 -6.74 7.76
N ILE A 54 5.75 -7.96 8.32
CA ILE A 54 6.87 -8.53 9.10
C ILE A 54 7.35 -7.53 10.17
N GLY A 55 6.42 -6.98 10.96
CA GLY A 55 6.69 -6.00 12.01
C GLY A 55 7.09 -4.59 11.54
N ARG A 56 7.05 -4.31 10.23
CA ARG A 56 7.36 -2.98 9.66
C ARG A 56 6.11 -2.30 9.16
N MET A 57 5.90 -1.04 9.53
CA MET A 57 4.79 -0.25 8.99
C MET A 57 5.04 0.10 7.52
N VAL A 58 4.08 -0.25 6.69
CA VAL A 58 4.10 -0.03 5.23
C VAL A 58 2.85 0.71 4.78
N VAL A 59 3.01 1.46 3.70
CA VAL A 59 2.00 2.25 3.01
C VAL A 59 1.86 1.67 1.61
N VAL A 60 0.64 1.28 1.26
CA VAL A 60 0.24 0.72 -0.04
C VAL A 60 -0.75 1.67 -0.70
N CYS A 61 -0.42 2.17 -1.89
CA CYS A 61 -1.32 2.99 -2.69
C CYS A 61 -1.91 2.13 -3.81
N TRP A 62 -3.22 2.15 -3.94
CA TRP A 62 -3.95 1.33 -4.90
C TRP A 62 -5.24 2.02 -5.36
N THR A 63 -5.79 1.54 -6.46
CA THR A 63 -7.09 1.97 -6.99
C THR A 63 -7.97 0.74 -7.23
N PRO A 64 -9.28 0.79 -6.92
CA PRO A 64 -10.19 -0.30 -7.23
C PRO A 64 -10.34 -0.44 -8.75
N ARG A 65 -10.30 -1.67 -9.25
CA ARG A 65 -10.59 -2.00 -10.65
C ARG A 65 -11.53 -3.20 -10.69
N GLY A 66 -12.83 -2.93 -10.76
CA GLY A 66 -13.85 -3.97 -10.57
C GLY A 66 -13.72 -4.59 -9.18
N GLU A 67 -13.51 -5.90 -9.11
CA GLU A 67 -13.31 -6.63 -7.85
C GLU A 67 -11.84 -6.67 -7.38
N ASP A 68 -10.93 -6.07 -8.14
CA ASP A 68 -9.49 -6.13 -7.90
C ASP A 68 -8.94 -4.87 -7.27
N ARG A 69 -7.85 -5.04 -6.52
CA ARG A 69 -7.02 -3.93 -6.03
C ARG A 69 -5.83 -3.76 -6.95
N HIS A 70 -5.79 -2.66 -7.70
CA HIS A 70 -4.64 -2.35 -8.54
C HIS A 70 -3.60 -1.55 -7.75
N VAL A 71 -2.59 -2.25 -7.24
CA VAL A 71 -1.48 -1.66 -6.48
C VAL A 71 -0.48 -1.03 -7.44
N PHE A 72 -0.23 0.27 -7.26
CA PHE A 72 0.73 1.01 -8.07
C PHE A 72 1.90 1.57 -7.26
N SER A 73 1.86 1.51 -5.93
CA SER A 73 2.96 1.90 -5.05
C SER A 73 2.91 1.15 -3.72
N MET A 74 4.08 0.74 -3.23
CA MET A 74 4.25 0.18 -1.90
C MET A 74 5.57 0.64 -1.30
N ARG A 75 5.54 1.13 -0.06
CA ARG A 75 6.73 1.61 0.63
C ARG A 75 6.64 1.49 2.15
N LYS A 76 7.76 1.62 2.84
CA LYS A 76 7.80 1.83 4.30
C LYS A 76 7.18 3.19 4.61
N ALA A 77 6.42 3.24 5.69
CA ALA A 77 5.92 4.49 6.26
C ALA A 77 7.10 5.36 6.72
N ASN A 78 7.09 6.65 6.41
CA ASN A 78 8.07 7.58 6.97
C ASN A 78 7.81 7.81 8.47
N ASP A 79 8.72 8.49 9.17
CA ASP A 79 8.60 8.65 10.63
C ASP A 79 7.35 9.43 11.05
N ARG A 80 6.89 10.36 10.21
CA ARG A 80 5.64 11.13 10.46
C ARG A 80 4.43 10.21 10.38
N GLU A 81 4.36 9.36 9.35
CA GLU A 81 3.29 8.38 9.15
C GLU A 81 3.32 7.32 10.24
N GLN A 82 4.51 6.83 10.62
CA GLN A 82 4.67 5.91 11.74
C GLN A 82 4.08 6.48 13.02
N LYS A 83 4.42 7.71 13.39
CA LYS A 83 3.84 8.38 14.57
C LYS A 83 2.32 8.56 14.46
N LYS A 84 1.82 8.90 13.27
CA LYS A 84 0.38 9.13 13.03
C LYS A 84 -0.44 7.85 13.17
N TYR A 85 0.06 6.73 12.65
CA TYR A 85 -0.71 5.49 12.56
C TYR A 85 -0.32 4.44 13.62
N ALA A 86 0.74 4.65 14.40
CA ALA A 86 1.20 3.69 15.40
C ALA A 86 0.13 3.27 16.41
N SER A 87 -0.75 4.19 16.85
CA SER A 87 -1.82 3.86 17.79
C SER A 87 -3.01 3.12 17.16
N LEU A 88 -3.09 3.11 15.83
CA LEU A 88 -4.19 2.52 15.07
C LEU A 88 -3.88 1.11 14.57
N LEU A 89 -2.60 0.72 14.59
CA LEU A 89 -2.14 -0.62 14.19
C LEU A 89 -1.78 -1.38 15.47
N ARG A 90 -2.43 -2.53 15.70
CA ARG A 90 -2.20 -3.41 16.86
C ARG A 90 -1.29 -4.57 16.50
#